data_AF-A0A1F7CKG0-F1
#
_entry.id   AF-A0A1F7CKG0-F1
#
_cell.length_a   1.000
_cell.length_b   1.000
_cell.length_c   1.000
_cell.angle_alpha   90.00
_cell.angle_beta   90.00
_cell.angle_gamma   90.00
#
_symmetry.space_group_name_H-M   'P 1'
#
loop_
_entity.id
_entity.type
_entity.pdbx_description
1 polymer ?
#
loop_
_entity_poly.entity_id
_entity_poly.type
_entity_poly.pdbx_seq_one_letter_code
_entity_poly.pdbx_strand_id
1 'polypeptide(L)'
;MEKLTPILSWSAPSHPKHNRTMRWYVVFFIIILSFASYGAYTENWIFSLLMLLCGLLYPLLHDHIPPEKRIEIFLQGFLFEGTIIRWDNCTGFWLVPTPFYTELHIEFFEGKQQKTVKIQTGDTDATAIRLQIARFIPELSDRGEWFIDSIIRICKL
;
A
#
# COMPACT_ATOMS: atom_id res chain seq x y z
N MET A 1 -17.49 -8.84 30.45
CA MET A 1 -16.98 -8.53 29.10
C MET A 1 -16.29 -9.77 28.58
N GLU A 2 -16.97 -10.52 27.72
CA GLU A 2 -16.46 -11.75 27.10
C GLU A 2 -15.25 -11.39 26.22
N LYS A 3 -14.08 -11.91 26.56
CA LYS A 3 -12.87 -11.72 25.74
C LYS A 3 -13.04 -12.56 24.48
N LEU A 4 -13.54 -11.97 23.40
CA LEU A 4 -13.47 -12.56 22.06
C LEU A 4 -11.99 -12.81 21.74
N THR A 5 -11.57 -14.07 21.76
CA THR A 5 -10.22 -14.46 21.36
C THR A 5 -10.12 -14.34 19.84
N PRO A 6 -9.23 -13.47 19.30
CA PRO A 6 -9.02 -13.39 17.87
C PRO A 6 -8.42 -14.71 17.37
N ILE A 7 -8.92 -15.22 16.24
CA ILE A 7 -8.42 -16.46 15.62
C ILE A 7 -7.04 -16.21 15.00
N LEU A 8 -6.85 -14.99 14.49
CA LEU A 8 -5.60 -14.54 13.91
C LEU A 8 -5.50 -13.03 14.08
N SER A 9 -4.39 -12.54 14.62
CA SER A 9 -4.07 -11.12 14.65
C SER A 9 -2.69 -10.92 14.05
N TRP A 10 -2.59 -10.01 13.09
CA TRP A 10 -1.30 -9.58 12.57
C TRP A 10 -1.32 -8.06 12.36
N SER A 11 -0.19 -7.45 12.65
CA SER A 11 0.07 -6.05 12.32
C SER A 11 0.93 -6.05 11.07
N ALA A 12 0.49 -5.35 10.04
CA ALA A 12 1.29 -5.19 8.84
C ALA A 12 1.13 -3.78 8.28
N PRO A 13 2.20 -3.22 7.69
CA PRO A 13 2.11 -1.91 7.08
C PRO A 13 1.12 -1.96 5.90
N SER A 14 0.35 -0.89 5.74
CA SER A 14 -0.63 -0.75 4.65
C SER A 14 0.04 -0.62 3.28
N HIS A 15 1.29 -0.13 3.27
CA HIS A 15 2.15 -0.07 2.11
C HIS A 15 3.56 -0.49 2.49
N PRO A 16 4.29 -1.14 1.59
CA PRO A 16 5.67 -1.50 1.85
C PRO A 16 6.43 -0.21 1.95
N LYS A 17 7.19 -0.03 3.03
CA LYS A 17 8.14 1.06 3.10
C LYS A 17 9.18 0.83 2.00
N HIS A 18 9.00 1.49 0.86
CA HIS A 18 10.01 1.49 -0.17
C HIS A 18 11.17 2.31 0.38
N ASN A 19 12.15 1.62 0.98
CA ASN A 19 13.30 2.24 1.60
C ASN A 19 14.17 2.83 0.47
N ARG A 20 13.90 4.08 0.08
CA ARG A 20 14.70 4.79 -0.92
C ARG A 20 16.11 4.88 -0.37
N THR A 21 17.05 4.26 -1.06
CA THR A 21 18.47 4.27 -0.66
C THR A 21 19.00 5.70 -0.70
N MET A 22 19.97 6.03 0.16
CA MET A 22 20.63 7.35 0.21
C MET A 22 21.09 7.87 -1.16
N ARG A 23 21.43 6.95 -2.09
CA ARG A 23 21.76 7.27 -3.49
C ARG A 23 20.65 8.02 -4.22
N TRP A 24 19.38 7.71 -3.95
CA TRP A 24 18.24 8.37 -4.59
C TRP A 24 18.19 9.86 -4.22
N TYR A 25 18.40 10.18 -2.95
CA TYR A 25 18.47 11.57 -2.46
C TYR A 25 19.66 12.33 -3.05
N VAL A 26 20.83 11.68 -3.18
CA VAL A 26 22.01 12.30 -3.81
C VAL A 26 21.75 12.63 -5.28
N VAL A 27 21.17 11.70 -6.04
CA VAL A 27 20.81 11.94 -7.46
C VAL A 27 19.77 13.06 -7.58
N PHE A 28 18.73 13.02 -6.75
CA PHE A 28 17.70 14.06 -6.73
C PHE A 28 18.29 15.46 -6.45
N PHE A 29 19.18 15.56 -5.46
CA PHE A 29 19.86 16.81 -5.12
C PHE A 29 20.73 17.33 -6.27
N ILE A 30 21.49 16.46 -6.93
CA ILE A 30 22.32 16.83 -8.09
C ILE A 30 21.46 17.36 -9.24
N ILE A 31 20.31 16.73 -9.52
CA ILE A 31 19.40 17.17 -10.57
C ILE A 31 18.87 18.57 -10.24
N ILE A 32 18.35 18.78 -9.03
CA ILE A 32 17.81 20.09 -8.64
C ILE A 32 18.87 21.17 -8.66
N LEU A 33 20.08 20.88 -8.17
CA LEU A 33 21.18 21.83 -8.22
C LEU A 33 21.56 22.18 -9.67
N SER A 34 21.60 21.19 -10.57
CA SER A 34 21.88 21.40 -11.99
C SER A 34 20.83 22.31 -12.65
N PHE A 35 19.54 22.08 -12.37
CA PHE A 35 18.46 22.93 -12.87
C PHE A 35 18.49 24.35 -12.27
N ALA A 36 18.80 24.48 -10.98
CA ALA A 36 18.92 25.78 -10.33
C ALA A 36 20.10 26.59 -10.90
N SER A 37 21.25 25.95 -11.12
CA SER A 37 22.41 26.58 -11.75
C SER A 37 22.14 26.98 -13.20
N TYR A 38 21.41 26.16 -13.96
CA TYR A 38 20.98 26.49 -15.33
C TYR A 38 20.06 27.71 -15.37
N GLY A 39 19.11 27.80 -14.44
CA GLY A 39 18.24 28.98 -14.29
C GLY A 39 19.03 30.26 -14.00
N ALA A 40 20.08 30.17 -13.17
CA ALA A 40 20.94 31.31 -12.84
C ALA A 40 21.77 31.75 -14.05
N TYR A 41 22.26 30.79 -14.85
CA TYR A 41 22.99 31.08 -16.08
C TYR A 41 22.11 31.76 -17.15
N THR A 42 20.84 31.42 -17.21
CA THR A 42 19.86 32.03 -18.14
C THR A 42 19.24 33.33 -17.59
N GLU A 43 19.76 33.86 -16.48
CA GLU A 43 19.24 35.02 -15.74
C GLU A 43 17.77 34.88 -15.32
N ASN A 44 17.25 33.65 -15.32
CA ASN A 44 15.89 33.35 -14.89
C ASN A 44 15.87 32.99 -13.41
N TRP A 45 15.99 34.01 -12.58
CA TRP A 45 15.98 33.90 -11.12
C TRP A 45 14.70 33.24 -10.58
N ILE A 46 13.57 33.45 -11.24
CA ILE A 46 12.28 32.86 -10.86
C ILE A 46 12.32 31.34 -11.04
N PHE A 47 12.88 30.84 -12.14
CA PHE A 47 13.01 29.42 -12.40
C PHE A 47 13.93 28.73 -11.39
N SER A 48 15.09 29.33 -11.08
CA SER A 48 16.00 28.81 -10.06
C SER A 48 15.35 28.74 -8.69
N LEU A 49 14.63 29.79 -8.30
CA LEU A 49 13.90 29.83 -7.03
C LEU A 49 12.83 28.74 -6.96
N LEU A 50 12.07 28.53 -8.04
CA LEU A 50 11.03 27.51 -8.11
C LEU A 50 11.62 26.10 -7.97
N MET A 51 12.72 25.81 -8.65
CA MET A 51 13.39 24.50 -8.56
C MET A 51 13.91 24.22 -7.15
N LEU A 52 14.48 25.24 -6.50
CA LEU A 52 14.96 25.13 -5.13
C LEU A 52 13.79 24.89 -4.16
N LEU A 53 12.68 25.60 -4.34
CA LEU A 53 11.45 25.41 -3.55
C LEU A 53 10.87 24.00 -3.73
N CYS A 54 10.78 23.50 -4.96
CA CYS A 54 10.33 22.14 -5.24
C CYS A 54 11.21 21.09 -4.56
N GLY A 55 12.54 21.28 -4.57
CA GLY A 55 13.47 20.38 -3.90
C GLY A 55 13.32 20.36 -2.39
N LEU A 56 13.03 21.51 -1.78
CA LEU A 56 12.82 21.63 -0.34
C LEU A 56 11.45 21.08 0.09
N LEU A 57 10.41 21.30 -0.72
CA LEU A 57 9.06 20.83 -0.43
C LEU A 57 8.89 19.32 -0.68
N TYR A 58 9.66 18.75 -1.61
CA TYR A 58 9.58 17.33 -1.93
C TYR A 58 9.71 16.41 -0.70
N PRO A 59 10.77 16.48 0.13
CA PRO A 59 10.87 15.64 1.32
C PRO A 59 9.76 15.94 2.34
N LEU A 60 9.38 17.21 2.52
CA LEU A 60 8.32 17.61 3.46
C LEU A 60 6.95 17.02 3.11
N LEU A 61 6.62 16.90 1.81
CA LEU A 61 5.37 16.29 1.34
C LEU A 61 5.46 14.77 1.22
N HIS A 62 6.66 14.21 1.09
CA HIS A 62 6.84 12.78 0.79
C HIS A 62 7.11 11.91 2.03
N ASP A 63 7.42 12.50 3.19
CA ASP A 63 7.66 11.79 4.46
C ASP A 63 6.40 11.26 5.17
N HIS A 64 5.34 10.95 4.41
CA HIS A 64 4.20 10.24 4.95
C HIS A 64 4.56 8.76 5.15
N ILE A 65 5.11 8.45 6.32
CA ILE A 65 5.27 7.07 6.80
C ILE A 65 3.86 6.44 6.77
N PRO A 66 3.61 5.39 5.97
CA PRO A 66 2.32 4.74 5.95
C PRO A 66 2.05 4.17 7.35
N PRO A 67 0.90 4.48 7.97
CA PRO A 67 0.61 3.97 9.30
C PRO A 67 0.59 2.44 9.28
N GLU A 68 1.21 1.84 10.30
CA GLU A 68 1.09 0.41 10.58
C GLU A 68 -0.36 0.11 10.92
N LYS A 69 -1.03 -0.73 10.12
CA LYS A 69 -2.42 -1.08 10.35
C LYS A 69 -2.50 -2.44 11.04
N ARG A 70 -3.20 -2.49 12.17
CA ARG A 70 -3.47 -3.73 12.89
C ARG A 70 -4.77 -4.34 12.38
N ILE A 71 -4.73 -5.62 12.02
CA ILE A 71 -5.92 -6.41 11.70
C ILE A 71 -6.05 -7.57 12.66
N GLU A 72 -7.27 -7.72 13.17
CA GLU A 72 -7.65 -8.85 14.01
C GLU A 72 -8.85 -9.54 13.36
N ILE A 73 -8.69 -10.81 13.01
CA ILE A 73 -9.74 -11.64 12.44
C ILE A 73 -10.51 -12.34 13.58
N PHE A 74 -11.83 -12.19 13.54
CA PHE A 74 -12.79 -12.87 14.39
C PHE A 74 -13.72 -13.77 13.57
N LEU A 75 -14.43 -14.68 14.24
CA LEU A 75 -15.41 -15.57 13.60
C LEU A 75 -16.56 -14.82 12.90
N GLN A 76 -16.94 -13.66 13.44
CA GLN A 76 -18.09 -12.86 12.99
C GLN A 76 -17.70 -11.69 12.07
N GLY A 77 -16.41 -11.41 11.90
CA GLY A 77 -15.91 -10.29 11.12
C GLY A 77 -14.42 -10.05 11.34
N PHE A 78 -13.90 -8.96 10.79
CA PHE A 78 -12.54 -8.51 11.06
C PHE A 78 -12.56 -7.10 11.65
N LEU A 79 -11.60 -6.83 12.53
CA LEU A 79 -11.38 -5.51 13.10
C LEU A 79 -10.27 -4.82 12.33
N PHE A 80 -10.61 -3.66 11.77
CA PHE A 80 -9.70 -2.81 11.02
C PHE A 80 -9.76 -1.40 11.62
N GLU A 81 -8.62 -0.90 12.11
CA GLU A 81 -8.50 0.43 12.74
C GLU A 81 -9.56 0.72 13.83
N GLY A 82 -9.92 -0.29 14.63
CA GLY A 82 -10.91 -0.17 15.71
C GLY A 82 -12.37 -0.26 15.26
N THR A 83 -12.63 -0.46 13.97
CA THR A 83 -13.98 -0.70 13.43
C THR A 83 -14.17 -2.18 13.12
N ILE A 84 -15.25 -2.77 13.62
CA ILE A 84 -15.62 -4.16 13.34
C ILE A 84 -16.40 -4.21 12.04
N ILE A 85 -15.82 -4.83 11.01
CA ILE A 85 -16.45 -5.07 9.72
C ILE A 85 -16.93 -6.53 9.71
N ARG A 86 -18.24 -6.75 9.56
CA ARG A 86 -18.83 -8.08 9.53
C ARG A 86 -18.56 -8.76 8.18
N TRP A 87 -18.41 -10.08 8.21
CA TRP A 87 -18.22 -10.87 6.99
C TRP A 87 -19.41 -10.74 6.03
N ASP A 88 -20.63 -10.55 6.53
CA ASP A 88 -21.84 -10.31 5.73
C ASP A 88 -21.73 -9.10 4.78
N ASN A 89 -20.91 -8.10 5.14
CA ASN A 89 -20.71 -6.89 4.34
C ASN A 89 -19.54 -7.04 3.35
N CYS A 90 -18.82 -8.16 3.38
CA CYS A 90 -17.65 -8.38 2.54
C CYS A 90 -18.07 -9.06 1.23
N THR A 91 -17.67 -8.49 0.10
CA THR A 91 -17.97 -9.06 -1.22
C THR A 91 -16.97 -10.11 -1.64
N GLY A 92 -15.72 -9.96 -1.23
CA GLY A 92 -14.65 -10.82 -1.69
C GLY A 92 -13.29 -10.38 -1.20
N PHE A 93 -12.33 -11.28 -1.31
CA PHE A 93 -10.92 -10.96 -1.07
C PHE A 93 -10.05 -11.53 -2.18
N TRP A 94 -8.88 -10.94 -2.39
CA TRP A 94 -7.84 -11.50 -3.26
C TRP A 94 -6.46 -11.20 -2.68
N LEU A 95 -5.49 -12.03 -3.05
CA LEU A 95 -4.09 -11.81 -2.71
C LEU A 95 -3.33 -11.43 -3.96
N VAL A 96 -2.50 -10.39 -3.85
CA VAL A 96 -1.59 -9.95 -4.91
C VAL A 96 -0.17 -10.34 -4.48
N PRO A 97 0.40 -11.41 -5.05
CA PRO A 97 1.80 -11.75 -4.83
C PRO A 97 2.68 -10.72 -5.55
N THR A 98 3.49 -9.98 -4.80
CA THR A 98 4.53 -9.08 -5.33
C THR A 98 5.90 -9.75 -5.08
N PRO A 99 6.93 -9.53 -5.90
CA PRO A 99 8.27 -10.14 -5.72
C PRO A 99 8.92 -9.96 -4.35
N PHE A 100 8.47 -9.00 -3.53
CA PHE A 100 9.06 -8.70 -2.22
C PHE A 100 8.10 -8.89 -1.04
N TYR A 101 6.80 -9.00 -1.27
CA TYR A 101 5.75 -9.10 -0.23
C TYR A 101 4.42 -9.55 -0.85
N THR A 102 3.49 -10.04 -0.03
CA THR A 102 2.12 -10.31 -0.47
C THR A 102 1.17 -9.26 0.09
N GLU A 103 0.28 -8.74 -0.76
CA GLU A 103 -0.81 -7.85 -0.33
C GLU A 103 -2.12 -8.63 -0.30
N LEU A 104 -2.84 -8.51 0.81
CA LEU A 104 -4.22 -8.93 0.97
C LEU A 104 -5.14 -7.74 0.71
N HIS A 105 -6.06 -7.91 -0.22
CA HIS A 105 -7.09 -6.94 -0.55
C HIS A 105 -8.44 -7.53 -0.17
N ILE A 106 -9.24 -6.81 0.62
CA ILE A 106 -10.59 -7.22 1.03
C ILE A 106 -11.56 -6.13 0.59
N GLU A 107 -12.57 -6.49 -0.19
CA GLU A 107 -13.67 -5.60 -0.55
C GLU A 107 -14.84 -5.77 0.41
N PHE A 108 -15.36 -4.65 0.88
CA PHE A 108 -16.53 -4.58 1.75
C PHE A 108 -17.41 -3.38 1.39
N PHE A 109 -18.70 -3.49 1.66
CA PHE A 109 -19.63 -2.38 1.54
C PHE A 109 -19.73 -1.64 2.87
N GLU A 110 -19.55 -0.32 2.81
CA GLU A 110 -19.88 0.59 3.89
C GLU A 110 -21.07 1.45 3.45
N GLY A 111 -22.27 1.02 3.85
CA GLY A 111 -23.52 1.59 3.36
C GLY A 111 -23.74 1.30 1.87
N LYS A 112 -23.69 2.34 1.03
CA LYS A 112 -23.83 2.23 -0.44
C LYS A 112 -22.50 2.33 -1.19
N GLN A 113 -21.39 2.53 -0.50
CA GLN A 113 -20.07 2.67 -1.12
C GLN A 113 -19.27 1.38 -0.95
N GLN A 114 -18.68 0.90 -2.05
CA GLN A 114 -17.72 -0.19 -2.02
C GLN A 114 -16.36 0.37 -1.61
N LYS A 115 -15.77 -0.17 -0.55
CA LYS A 115 -14.44 0.16 -0.08
C LYS A 115 -13.55 -1.07 -0.16
N THR A 116 -12.26 -0.83 -0.35
CA THR A 116 -11.25 -1.89 -0.38
C THR A 116 -10.22 -1.61 0.70
N VAL A 117 -10.04 -2.56 1.61
CA VAL A 117 -8.96 -2.57 2.58
C VAL A 117 -7.75 -3.24 1.92
N LYS A 118 -6.58 -2.58 1.97
CA LYS A 118 -5.30 -3.10 1.49
C LYS A 118 -4.34 -3.27 2.66
N ILE A 119 -3.80 -4.46 2.82
CA ILE A 119 -2.97 -4.83 3.96
C ILE A 119 -1.87 -5.74 3.45
N GLN A 120 -0.65 -5.58 3.95
CA GLN A 120 0.39 -6.57 3.70
C GLN A 120 0.23 -7.80 4.58
N THR A 121 0.65 -8.95 4.07
CA THR A 121 0.68 -10.18 4.87
C THR A 121 1.89 -10.21 5.81
N GLY A 122 2.93 -9.42 5.49
CA GLY A 122 4.15 -9.31 6.29
C GLY A 122 4.90 -10.65 6.37
N ASP A 123 5.29 -11.04 7.58
CA ASP A 123 5.99 -12.29 7.91
C ASP A 123 5.04 -13.51 8.06
N THR A 124 3.72 -13.28 8.00
CA THR A 124 2.73 -14.35 8.14
C THR A 124 2.53 -15.05 6.80
N ASP A 125 2.47 -16.38 6.78
CA ASP A 125 2.24 -17.15 5.55
C ASP A 125 0.90 -16.74 4.90
N ALA A 126 0.99 -16.15 3.72
CA ALA A 126 -0.15 -15.72 2.91
C ALA A 126 -1.12 -16.87 2.62
N THR A 127 -0.59 -18.09 2.52
CA THR A 127 -1.38 -19.30 2.28
C THR A 127 -2.26 -19.64 3.48
N ALA A 128 -1.72 -19.50 4.69
CA ALA A 128 -2.47 -19.73 5.92
C ALA A 128 -3.60 -18.71 6.09
N ILE A 129 -3.33 -17.43 5.79
CA ILE A 129 -4.34 -16.37 5.80
C ILE A 129 -5.43 -16.65 4.76
N ARG A 130 -5.05 -17.04 3.54
CA ARG A 130 -5.99 -17.41 2.49
C ARG A 130 -6.93 -18.54 2.92
N LEU A 131 -6.40 -19.62 3.49
CA LEU A 131 -7.19 -20.77 3.96
C LEU A 131 -8.14 -20.43 5.11
N GLN A 132 -7.83 -19.43 5.93
CA GLN A 132 -8.72 -18.97 7.00
C GLN A 132 -9.82 -18.06 6.47
N ILE A 133 -9.49 -17.09 5.62
CA ILE A 133 -10.45 -16.12 5.07
C ILE A 133 -11.38 -16.76 4.02
N ALA A 134 -10.89 -17.70 3.22
CA ALA A 134 -11.67 -18.43 2.22
C ALA A 134 -12.86 -19.20 2.79
N ARG A 135 -12.87 -19.47 4.11
CA ARG A 135 -14.02 -20.10 4.79
C ARG A 135 -15.16 -19.13 5.06
N PHE A 136 -14.90 -17.83 5.05
CA PHE A 136 -15.86 -16.79 5.42
C PHE A 136 -16.33 -15.97 4.22
N ILE A 137 -15.45 -15.70 3.25
CA ILE A 137 -15.76 -14.88 2.06
C ILE A 137 -15.24 -15.59 0.80
N PRO A 138 -15.91 -15.50 -0.36
CA PRO A 138 -15.34 -15.94 -1.63
C PRO A 138 -14.03 -15.24 -2.02
N GLU A 139 -13.10 -16.00 -2.61
CA GLU A 139 -11.88 -15.49 -3.22
C GLU A 139 -12.19 -14.98 -4.64
N LEU A 140 -11.96 -13.68 -4.90
CA LEU A 140 -12.14 -13.03 -6.21
C LEU A 140 -10.84 -13.11 -7.03
N SER A 141 -10.49 -14.30 -7.50
CA SER A 141 -9.26 -14.56 -8.28
C SER A 141 -9.17 -13.78 -9.60
N ASP A 142 -10.31 -13.45 -10.21
CA ASP A 142 -10.44 -12.70 -11.48
C ASP A 142 -9.79 -11.29 -11.41
N ARG A 143 -9.73 -10.69 -10.23
CA ARG A 143 -9.13 -9.35 -10.03
C ARG A 143 -7.59 -9.37 -9.99
N GLY A 144 -6.97 -10.48 -9.59
CA GLY A 144 -5.51 -10.58 -9.43
C GLY A 144 -4.77 -10.91 -10.74
N GLU A 145 -5.37 -11.75 -11.58
CA GLU A 145 -4.77 -12.24 -12.83
C GLU A 145 -4.65 -11.13 -13.89
N TRP A 146 -5.65 -10.25 -14.03
CA TRP A 146 -5.63 -9.17 -15.02
C TRP A 146 -4.39 -8.26 -14.94
N PHE A 147 -3.90 -7.98 -13.72
CA PHE A 147 -2.72 -7.14 -13.52
C PHE A 147 -1.42 -7.87 -13.85
N ILE A 148 -1.28 -9.14 -13.46
CA ILE A 148 -0.08 -9.93 -13.73
C ILE A 148 0.02 -10.26 -15.23
N ASP A 149 -1.09 -10.66 -15.87
CA ASP A 149 -1.11 -10.90 -17.32
C ASP A 149 -0.80 -9.63 -18.12
N SER A 150 -1.30 -8.47 -17.68
CA SER A 150 -0.98 -7.18 -18.32
C SER A 150 0.50 -6.83 -18.19
N ILE A 151 1.11 -7.06 -17.02
CA ILE A 151 2.54 -6.84 -16.80
C ILE A 151 3.39 -7.84 -17.59
N ILE A 152 3.03 -9.13 -17.62
CA ILE A 152 3.74 -10.15 -18.42
C ILE A 152 3.63 -9.84 -19.92
N ARG A 153 2.49 -9.32 -20.38
CA ARG A 153 2.28 -8.93 -21.78
C ARG A 153 3.08 -7.70 -22.17
N ILE A 154 3.31 -6.76 -21.24
CA ILE A 154 4.12 -5.56 -21.45
C ILE A 154 5.62 -5.86 -21.30
N CYS A 155 6.00 -6.76 -20.38
CA CYS A 155 7.38 -7.18 -20.13
C CYS A 155 7.86 -8.35 -21.01
N LYS A 156 7.02 -8.89 -21.90
CA LYS A 156 7.50 -9.66 -23.06
C LYS A 156 8.11 -8.70 -24.08
N LEU A 157 9.32 -8.25 -23.76
CA LEU A 157 10.32 -7.68 -24.65
C LEU A 157 11.67 -8.30 -24.26
#